data_AF-A0A0K1K5U3-F1
#
_entry.id   AF-A0A0K1K5U3-F1
#
_cell.length_a   1.000
_cell.length_b   1.000
_cell.length_c   1.000
_cell.angle_alpha   90.00
_cell.angle_beta   90.00
_cell.angle_gamma   90.00
#
_symmetry.space_group_name_H-M   'P 1'
#
loop_
_entity.id
_entity.type
_entity.pdbx_description
1 polymer ?
#
loop_
_entity_poly.entity_id
_entity_poly.type
_entity_poly.pdbx_seq_one_letter_code
_entity_poly.pdbx_strand_id
1 'polypeptide(L)'
;MPQGGDTFQVPYVPADARTRLLARLTNLTNPALRRRYRLLIEFGAPLFPPDEQIALDAAQRGRLLDGLQRWLHLPPAKRQFDLLILPDVDYFWPANLQLGSNQPLYSTAFILHMEPSMDGKTTVHMLQINSTARFGKRFDLLGRTGPKFYWDDRPVPPSPQAARELIEHLTGASR
;
A
#
# COMPACT_ATOMS: atom_id res chain seq x y z
N MET A 1 6.78 8.45 17.31
CA MET A 1 6.65 9.25 16.08
C MET A 1 6.80 8.33 14.89
N PRO A 2 5.94 8.39 13.85
CA PRO A 2 6.20 7.62 12.62
C PRO A 2 7.50 8.17 12.01
N GLN A 3 8.57 7.37 12.02
CA GLN A 3 9.83 7.80 11.45
C GLN A 3 9.72 7.75 9.92
N GLY A 4 9.53 8.93 9.32
CA GLY A 4 10.13 9.37 8.07
C GLY A 4 9.64 8.70 6.78
N GLY A 5 8.62 9.27 6.14
CA GLY A 5 8.39 9.10 4.69
C GLY A 5 6.93 9.09 4.26
N ASP A 6 6.04 8.57 5.10
CA ASP A 6 4.71 8.15 4.65
C ASP A 6 3.59 9.10 5.09
N THR A 7 3.90 10.36 5.39
CA THR A 7 2.90 11.35 5.81
C THR A 7 2.99 12.60 4.95
N PHE A 8 1.84 13.10 4.49
CA PHE A 8 1.74 14.36 3.77
C PHE A 8 0.45 15.11 4.15
N GLN A 9 0.38 16.40 3.86
CA GLN A 9 -0.81 17.21 4.11
C GLN A 9 -1.48 17.63 2.81
N VAL A 10 -2.81 17.72 2.86
CA VAL A 10 -3.63 18.25 1.76
C VAL A 10 -4.54 19.38 2.28
N PRO A 11 -4.79 20.42 1.47
CA PRO A 11 -5.52 21.62 1.89
C PRO A 11 -7.05 21.43 1.86
N TYR A 12 -7.54 20.27 2.27
CA TYR A 12 -8.95 19.90 2.24
C TYR A 12 -9.32 19.16 3.52
N VAL A 13 -10.60 19.20 3.91
CA VAL A 13 -11.15 18.38 4.99
C VAL A 13 -11.19 16.89 4.59
N PRO A 14 -11.25 15.93 5.52
CA PRO A 14 -11.04 14.50 5.20
C PRO A 14 -11.98 13.93 4.13
N ALA A 15 -13.26 14.30 4.13
CA ALA A 15 -14.22 13.86 3.13
C ALA A 15 -13.85 14.35 1.70
N ASP A 16 -13.46 15.62 1.58
CA ASP A 16 -13.02 16.22 0.32
C ASP A 16 -11.66 15.68 -0.12
N ALA A 17 -10.74 15.49 0.83
CA ALA A 17 -9.45 14.85 0.60
C ALA A 17 -9.64 13.46 0.00
N ARG A 18 -10.48 12.62 0.61
CA ARG A 18 -10.81 11.29 0.10
C ARG A 18 -11.33 11.33 -1.34
N THR A 19 -12.33 12.17 -1.58
CA THR A 19 -12.97 12.30 -2.91
C THR A 19 -11.95 12.72 -3.98
N ARG A 20 -11.07 13.67 -3.67
CA ARG A 20 -10.04 14.16 -4.60
C ARG A 20 -8.94 13.13 -4.84
N LEU A 21 -8.48 12.44 -3.80
CA LEU A 21 -7.47 11.39 -3.93
C LEU A 21 -8.01 10.22 -4.76
N LEU A 22 -9.25 9.79 -4.52
CA LEU A 22 -9.95 8.80 -5.36
C LEU A 22 -9.99 9.25 -6.82
N ALA A 23 -10.52 10.44 -7.09
CA ALA A 23 -10.63 10.97 -8.46
C ALA A 23 -9.26 11.03 -9.17
N ARG A 24 -8.20 11.35 -8.43
CA ARG A 24 -6.84 11.42 -8.97
C ARG A 24 -6.30 10.04 -9.34
N LEU A 25 -6.51 9.03 -8.49
CA LEU A 25 -6.09 7.66 -8.74
C LEU A 25 -6.92 6.98 -9.84
N THR A 26 -8.21 7.32 -9.98
CA THR A 26 -9.04 6.79 -11.07
C THR A 26 -8.68 7.38 -12.44
N ASN A 27 -8.18 8.62 -12.47
CA ASN A 27 -7.85 9.34 -13.71
C ASN A 27 -6.39 9.15 -14.17
N LEU A 28 -5.68 8.14 -13.66
CA LEU A 28 -4.32 7.84 -14.08
C LEU A 28 -4.27 7.46 -15.57
N THR A 29 -3.53 8.22 -16.37
CA THR A 29 -3.36 7.94 -17.81
C THR A 29 -2.26 6.93 -18.07
N ASN A 30 -1.22 6.88 -17.22
CA ASN A 30 -0.10 5.95 -17.35
C ASN A 30 -0.57 4.49 -17.08
N PRO A 31 -0.45 3.58 -18.07
CA PRO A 31 -0.87 2.18 -17.90
C PRO A 31 -0.15 1.45 -16.76
N ALA A 32 1.14 1.72 -16.53
CA ALA A 32 1.89 1.10 -15.45
C ALA A 32 1.33 1.53 -14.07
N LEU A 33 1.03 2.82 -13.91
CA LEU A 33 0.45 3.34 -12.65
C LEU A 33 -0.97 2.81 -12.42
N ARG A 34 -1.78 2.68 -13.48
CA ARG A 34 -3.10 2.04 -13.38
C ARG A 34 -3.03 0.60 -12.89
N ARG A 35 -1.94 -0.12 -13.18
CA ARG A 35 -1.73 -1.47 -12.64
C ARG A 35 -1.19 -1.44 -11.21
N ARG A 36 -0.39 -0.45 -10.83
CA ARG A 36 0.07 -0.28 -9.43
C ARG A 36 -1.05 0.11 -8.47
N TYR A 37 -1.99 0.92 -8.92
CA TYR A 37 -3.06 1.50 -8.10
C TYR A 37 -4.43 1.12 -8.67
N ARG A 38 -4.62 -0.18 -8.92
CA ARG A 38 -5.69 -0.72 -9.78
C ARG A 38 -7.07 -0.65 -9.13
N LEU A 39 -7.15 -1.02 -7.86
CA LEU A 39 -8.39 -1.15 -7.12
C LEU A 39 -8.34 -0.25 -5.89
N LEU A 40 -9.38 0.57 -5.74
CA LEU A 40 -9.53 1.55 -4.66
C LEU A 40 -10.76 1.12 -3.87
N ILE A 41 -10.61 0.94 -2.57
CA ILE A 41 -11.65 0.42 -1.69
C ILE A 41 -11.78 1.35 -0.50
N GLU A 42 -12.96 1.91 -0.29
CA GLU A 42 -13.25 2.75 0.87
C GLU A 42 -13.38 1.90 2.14
N PHE A 43 -12.95 2.46 3.28
CA PHE A 43 -13.15 1.83 4.58
C PHE A 43 -14.64 1.54 4.84
N GLY A 44 -14.93 0.34 5.34
CA GLY A 44 -16.30 -0.13 5.57
C GLY A 44 -17.00 -0.70 4.34
N ALA A 45 -16.40 -0.63 3.14
CA ALA A 45 -16.92 -1.34 1.97
C ALA A 45 -16.75 -2.87 2.15
N PRO A 46 -17.62 -3.71 1.54
CA PRO A 46 -17.55 -5.17 1.71
C PRO A 46 -16.23 -5.83 1.28
N LEU A 47 -15.49 -5.18 0.38
CA LEU A 47 -14.19 -5.66 -0.10
C LEU A 47 -13.02 -5.15 0.75
N PHE A 48 -13.27 -4.26 1.72
CA PHE A 48 -12.24 -3.82 2.64
C PHE A 48 -12.00 -4.96 3.66
N PRO A 49 -10.77 -5.49 3.77
CA PRO A 49 -10.50 -6.63 4.63
C PRO A 49 -10.75 -6.29 6.10
N PRO A 50 -11.32 -7.21 6.89
CA PRO A 50 -11.54 -6.99 8.31
C PRO A 50 -10.20 -6.86 9.06
N ASP A 51 -10.22 -6.18 10.21
CA ASP A 51 -9.03 -5.90 11.01
C ASP A 51 -8.28 -7.18 11.40
N GLU A 52 -8.99 -8.28 11.72
CA GLU A 52 -8.34 -9.55 12.06
C GLU A 52 -7.55 -10.13 10.90
N GLN A 53 -8.05 -9.98 9.66
CA GLN A 53 -7.34 -10.46 8.47
C GLN A 53 -6.08 -9.62 8.22
N ILE A 54 -6.18 -8.30 8.32
CA ILE A 54 -5.01 -7.40 8.16
C ILE A 54 -3.94 -7.72 9.21
N ALA A 55 -4.35 -7.95 10.46
CA ALA A 55 -3.43 -8.31 11.54
C ALA A 55 -2.79 -9.69 11.31
N LEU A 56 -3.58 -10.68 10.88
CA LEU A 56 -3.11 -12.03 10.59
C LEU A 56 -2.08 -12.02 9.44
N ASP A 57 -2.39 -11.34 8.35
CA ASP A 57 -1.49 -11.21 7.19
C ASP A 57 -0.15 -10.58 7.61
N ALA A 58 -0.20 -9.51 8.42
CA ALA A 58 1.00 -8.85 8.93
C ALA A 58 1.82 -9.76 9.85
N ALA A 59 1.16 -10.54 10.71
CA ALA A 59 1.80 -11.49 11.61
C ALA A 59 2.47 -12.65 10.85
N GLN A 60 1.79 -13.24 9.86
CA GLN A 60 2.33 -14.32 9.01
C GLN A 60 3.56 -13.87 8.21
N ARG A 61 3.60 -12.58 7.84
CA ARG A 61 4.74 -11.96 7.15
C ARG A 61 5.86 -11.54 8.10
N GLY A 62 5.75 -11.87 9.39
CA GLY A 62 6.77 -11.65 10.40
C GLY A 62 6.96 -10.20 10.82
N ARG A 63 6.00 -9.30 10.51
CA ARG A 63 6.16 -7.88 10.82
C ARG A 63 4.83 -7.14 10.93
N LEU A 64 4.41 -6.84 12.16
CA LEU A 64 3.43 -5.80 12.44
C LEU A 64 4.19 -4.48 12.63
N LEU A 65 4.05 -3.54 11.70
CA LEU A 65 4.68 -2.23 11.82
C LEU A 65 3.95 -1.39 12.87
N ASP A 66 4.68 -0.61 13.67
CA ASP A 66 4.10 0.28 14.70
C ASP A 66 3.00 1.21 14.15
N GLY A 67 3.11 1.63 12.88
CA GLY A 67 2.07 2.41 12.20
C GLY A 67 0.78 1.63 11.97
N LEU A 68 0.91 0.40 11.46
CA LEU A 68 -0.23 -0.49 11.20
C LEU A 68 -0.90 -0.91 12.50
N GLN A 69 -0.12 -1.24 13.53
CA GLN A 69 -0.65 -1.57 14.85
C GLN A 69 -1.47 -0.41 15.41
N ARG A 70 -0.94 0.82 15.37
CA ARG A 70 -1.69 2.01 15.82
C ARG A 70 -2.98 2.21 15.04
N TRP A 71 -2.94 2.03 13.72
CA TRP A 71 -4.13 2.14 12.87
C TRP A 71 -5.21 1.10 13.23
N LEU A 72 -4.82 -0.16 13.47
CA LEU A 72 -5.75 -1.23 13.88
C LEU A 72 -6.44 -0.93 15.22
N HIS A 73 -5.82 -0.15 16.11
CA HIS A 73 -6.41 0.25 17.39
C HIS A 73 -7.31 1.49 17.29
N LEU A 74 -7.40 2.14 16.13
CA LEU A 74 -8.29 3.29 15.96
C LEU A 74 -9.75 2.85 15.95
N PRO A 75 -10.68 3.61 16.56
CA PRO A 75 -12.10 3.33 16.42
C PRO A 75 -12.54 3.53 14.95
N PRO A 76 -13.53 2.77 14.44
CA PRO A 76 -13.99 2.86 13.05
C PRO A 76 -14.36 4.29 12.60
N ALA A 77 -14.93 5.10 13.50
CA ALA A 77 -15.27 6.50 13.21
C ALA A 77 -14.06 7.37 12.82
N LYS A 78 -12.86 7.02 13.29
CA LYS A 78 -11.60 7.71 12.91
C LYS A 78 -11.04 7.20 11.58
N ARG A 79 -11.52 6.07 11.09
CA ARG A 79 -11.08 5.39 9.86
C ARG A 79 -12.07 5.53 8.70
N GLN A 80 -13.23 6.15 8.93
CA GLN A 80 -14.33 6.25 7.96
C GLN A 80 -13.96 6.90 6.62
N PHE A 81 -12.88 7.68 6.56
CA PHE A 81 -12.39 8.32 5.33
C PHE A 81 -11.19 7.60 4.72
N ASP A 82 -10.76 6.49 5.30
CA ASP A 82 -9.57 5.78 4.86
C ASP A 82 -9.81 5.03 3.55
N LEU A 83 -8.74 4.86 2.79
CA LEU A 83 -8.75 4.16 1.51
C LEU A 83 -7.74 3.03 1.51
N LEU A 84 -8.13 1.88 0.98
CA LEU A 84 -7.24 0.80 0.61
C LEU A 84 -6.98 0.85 -0.89
N ILE A 85 -5.71 0.80 -1.27
CA ILE A 85 -5.23 0.79 -2.65
C ILE A 85 -4.55 -0.54 -2.88
N LEU A 86 -5.08 -1.33 -3.81
CA LEU A 86 -4.53 -2.61 -4.20
C LEU A 86 -3.94 -2.55 -5.62
N PRO A 87 -2.75 -3.16 -5.83
CA PRO A 87 -2.23 -3.37 -7.16
C PRO A 87 -3.06 -4.41 -7.92
N ASP A 88 -2.89 -4.43 -9.24
CA ASP A 88 -3.36 -5.51 -10.09
C ASP A 88 -2.73 -6.84 -9.67
N VAL A 89 -3.49 -7.92 -9.84
CA VAL A 89 -3.03 -9.26 -9.46
C VAL A 89 -1.79 -9.60 -10.29
N ASP A 90 -0.76 -10.13 -9.62
CA ASP A 90 0.54 -10.45 -10.21
C ASP A 90 1.35 -9.27 -10.78
N TYR A 91 0.97 -8.02 -10.49
CA TYR A 91 1.75 -6.86 -10.89
C TYR A 91 2.86 -6.54 -9.88
N PHE A 92 4.09 -6.57 -10.37
CA PHE A 92 5.29 -6.20 -9.64
C PHE A 92 6.07 -5.16 -10.45
N TRP A 93 6.70 -4.20 -9.77
CA TRP A 93 7.46 -3.13 -10.39
C TRP A 93 8.82 -2.93 -9.71
N PRO A 94 9.79 -2.27 -10.37
CA PRO A 94 11.06 -1.94 -9.73
C PRO A 94 10.82 -0.99 -8.56
N ALA A 95 11.24 -1.40 -7.37
CA ALA A 95 11.50 -0.52 -6.24
C ALA A 95 12.95 -0.78 -5.83
N ASN A 96 13.71 0.25 -5.44
CA ASN A 96 15.11 0.20 -5.03
C ASN A 96 15.27 -0.53 -3.69
N LEU A 97 14.74 -1.75 -3.61
CA LEU A 97 14.95 -2.70 -2.55
C LEU A 97 16.24 -3.44 -2.89
N GLN A 98 17.31 -3.06 -2.22
CA GLN A 98 18.57 -3.77 -2.31
C GLN A 98 18.52 -4.95 -1.33
N LEU A 99 18.18 -6.12 -1.85
CA LEU A 99 18.10 -7.37 -1.07
C LEU A 99 19.20 -8.32 -1.55
N GLY A 100 20.38 -8.19 -0.94
CA GLY A 100 21.60 -8.88 -1.38
C GLY A 100 22.12 -8.32 -2.71
N SER A 101 22.52 -9.21 -3.62
CA SER A 101 23.02 -8.85 -4.97
C SER A 101 21.91 -8.66 -6.01
N ASN A 102 20.64 -8.92 -5.65
CA ASN A 102 19.51 -8.86 -6.58
C ASN A 102 18.70 -7.57 -6.38
N GLN A 103 18.13 -7.07 -7.47
CA GLN A 103 17.08 -6.05 -7.47
C GLN A 103 15.75 -6.74 -7.82
N PRO A 104 15.05 -7.33 -6.83
CA PRO A 104 13.80 -8.01 -7.09
C PRO A 104 12.71 -7.00 -7.49
N LEU A 105 11.70 -7.47 -8.22
CA LEU A 105 10.50 -6.68 -8.44
C LEU A 105 9.67 -6.65 -7.15
N TYR A 106 8.90 -5.60 -6.95
CA TYR A 106 8.18 -5.30 -5.72
C TYR A 106 6.67 -5.14 -5.97
N SER A 107 5.86 -5.54 -5.00
CA SER A 107 4.42 -5.28 -4.96
C SER A 107 3.96 -5.01 -3.54
N THR A 108 3.02 -4.09 -3.35
CA THR A 108 2.46 -3.76 -2.04
C THR A 108 1.08 -3.15 -2.19
N ALA A 109 0.25 -3.30 -1.16
CA ALA A 109 -0.97 -2.53 -0.98
C ALA A 109 -0.69 -1.33 -0.07
N PHE A 110 -1.54 -0.31 -0.16
CA PHE A 110 -1.45 0.90 0.66
C PHE A 110 -2.77 1.17 1.38
N ILE A 111 -2.71 1.50 2.66
CA ILE A 111 -3.80 2.15 3.38
C ILE A 111 -3.46 3.64 3.47
N LEU A 112 -4.37 4.50 3.02
CA LEU A 112 -4.31 5.95 3.27
C LEU A 112 -5.25 6.27 4.41
N HIS A 113 -4.68 6.56 5.58
CA HIS A 113 -5.39 7.01 6.76
C HIS A 113 -5.50 8.54 6.76
N MET A 114 -6.73 9.06 6.86
CA MET A 114 -7.01 10.49 6.74
C MET A 114 -7.44 11.09 8.07
N GLU A 115 -6.54 11.89 8.67
CA GLU A 115 -6.77 12.53 9.95
C GLU A 115 -7.02 14.03 9.75
N PRO A 116 -8.08 14.62 10.35
CA PRO A 116 -8.24 16.06 10.33
C PRO A 116 -7.06 16.74 11.02
N SER A 117 -6.47 17.72 10.35
CA SER A 117 -5.48 18.62 10.91
C SER A 117 -6.14 19.95 11.31
N MET A 118 -5.42 20.79 12.05
CA MET A 118 -5.84 22.17 12.27
C MET A 118 -6.03 22.90 10.93
N ASP A 119 -6.88 23.93 10.93
CA ASP A 119 -7.19 24.81 9.79
C ASP A 119 -7.93 24.16 8.62
N GLY A 120 -8.74 23.12 8.88
CA GLY A 120 -9.55 22.47 7.84
C GLY A 120 -8.73 21.67 6.82
N LYS A 121 -7.49 21.33 7.17
CA LYS A 121 -6.59 20.48 6.37
C LYS A 121 -6.72 19.02 6.77
N THR A 122 -6.14 18.14 5.97
CA THR A 122 -6.05 16.71 6.29
C THR A 122 -4.59 16.29 6.29
N THR A 123 -4.18 15.61 7.36
CA THR A 123 -2.94 14.85 7.40
C THR A 123 -3.23 13.44 6.90
N VAL A 124 -2.55 13.03 5.83
CA VAL A 124 -2.67 11.70 5.27
C VAL A 124 -1.48 10.88 5.72
N HIS A 125 -1.74 9.81 6.47
CA HIS A 125 -0.76 8.81 6.85
C HIS A 125 -0.91 7.60 5.94
N MET A 126 0.16 7.21 5.28
CA MET A 126 0.19 6.07 4.38
C MET A 126 0.84 4.88 5.10
N LEU A 127 0.24 3.71 4.93
CA LEU A 127 0.73 2.46 5.49
C LEU A 127 0.88 1.46 4.36
N GLN A 128 2.05 0.83 4.25
CA GLN A 128 2.27 -0.25 3.29
C GLN A 128 1.94 -1.59 3.96
N ILE A 129 1.06 -2.36 3.33
CA ILE A 129 0.65 -3.69 3.79
C ILE A 129 0.90 -4.72 2.69
N ASN A 130 1.10 -5.98 3.07
CA ASN A 130 1.29 -7.09 2.13
C ASN A 130 2.45 -6.91 1.13
N SER A 131 3.48 -6.14 1.52
CA SER A 131 4.70 -5.94 0.76
C SER A 131 5.39 -7.28 0.42
N THR A 132 5.64 -7.49 -0.86
CA THR A 132 6.16 -8.74 -1.43
C THR A 132 7.19 -8.43 -2.50
N ALA A 133 8.28 -9.20 -2.55
CA ALA A 133 9.27 -9.11 -3.61
C ALA A 133 9.40 -10.42 -4.39
N ARG A 134 9.61 -10.31 -5.71
CA ARG A 134 9.72 -11.42 -6.66
C ARG A 134 11.17 -11.60 -7.09
N PHE A 135 11.75 -12.73 -6.72
CA PHE A 135 13.17 -13.07 -6.94
C PHE A 135 13.42 -13.94 -8.18
N GLY A 136 12.49 -13.91 -9.14
CA GLY A 136 12.53 -14.78 -10.32
C GLY A 136 11.80 -16.10 -10.08
N LYS A 137 12.22 -17.15 -10.78
CA LYS A 137 11.55 -18.45 -10.73
C LYS A 137 12.41 -19.51 -10.05
N ARG A 138 11.78 -20.38 -9.26
CA ARG A 138 12.38 -21.61 -8.73
C ARG A 138 11.61 -22.83 -9.22
N PHE A 139 12.32 -23.92 -9.48
CA PHE A 139 11.69 -25.20 -9.78
C PHE A 139 11.20 -25.85 -8.49
N ASP A 140 9.95 -26.29 -8.46
CA ASP A 140 9.36 -27.01 -7.33
C ASP A 140 8.72 -28.29 -7.85
N LEU A 141 9.13 -29.43 -7.27
CA LEU A 141 8.61 -30.76 -7.61
C LEU A 141 7.19 -30.97 -7.06
N LEU A 142 6.88 -30.37 -5.91
CA LEU A 142 5.62 -30.53 -5.18
C LEU A 142 4.84 -29.20 -5.12
N GLY A 143 5.03 -28.34 -6.11
CA GLY A 143 4.29 -27.10 -6.19
C GLY A 143 2.80 -27.32 -6.42
N ARG A 144 2.00 -26.25 -6.21
CA ARG A 144 0.52 -26.28 -6.21
C ARG A 144 -0.13 -27.01 -7.39
N THR A 145 0.51 -27.02 -8.56
CA THR A 145 -0.01 -27.67 -9.77
C THR A 145 0.99 -28.70 -10.35
N GLY A 146 1.79 -29.34 -9.49
CA GLY A 146 2.79 -30.32 -9.89
C GLY A 146 4.17 -29.73 -10.24
N PRO A 147 5.07 -30.53 -10.83
CA PRO A 147 6.46 -30.13 -11.07
C PRO A 147 6.58 -29.06 -12.15
N LYS A 148 6.98 -27.84 -11.78
CA LYS A 148 7.27 -26.73 -12.72
C LYS A 148 8.05 -25.60 -12.05
N PHE A 149 8.35 -24.56 -12.84
CA PHE A 149 8.86 -23.30 -12.32
C PHE A 149 7.73 -22.44 -11.74
N TYR A 150 7.90 -22.00 -10.50
CA TYR A 150 7.01 -21.08 -9.77
C TYR A 150 7.75 -19.78 -9.46
N TRP A 151 7.01 -18.67 -9.39
CA TRP A 151 7.55 -17.41 -8.91
C TRP A 151 7.98 -17.55 -7.44
N ASP A 152 9.19 -17.09 -7.15
CA ASP A 152 9.71 -16.99 -5.79
C ASP A 152 9.36 -15.62 -5.21
N ASP A 153 8.12 -15.54 -4.72
CA ASP A 153 7.57 -14.35 -4.08
C ASP A 153 7.74 -14.47 -2.57
N ARG A 154 8.36 -13.46 -1.95
CA ARG A 154 8.68 -13.47 -0.51
C ARG A 154 8.20 -12.19 0.16
N PRO A 155 7.70 -12.25 1.41
CA PRO A 155 7.42 -11.05 2.18
C PRO A 155 8.70 -10.20 2.36
N VAL A 156 8.55 -8.89 2.26
CA VAL A 156 9.67 -7.94 2.44
C VAL A 156 9.20 -6.71 3.23
N PRO A 157 10.12 -5.91 3.78
CA PRO A 157 9.78 -4.61 4.36
C PRO A 157 9.05 -3.66 3.38
N PRO A 158 8.31 -2.67 3.90
CA PRO A 158 7.85 -1.51 3.12
C PRO A 158 8.98 -0.84 2.35
N SER A 159 8.65 -0.28 1.19
CA SER A 159 9.60 0.46 0.36
C SER A 159 9.38 1.97 0.51
N PRO A 160 10.34 2.74 1.07
CA PRO A 160 10.25 4.20 1.12
C PRO A 160 10.15 4.86 -0.26
N GLN A 161 10.70 4.21 -1.29
CA GLN A 161 10.54 4.70 -2.67
C GLN A 161 9.11 4.52 -3.16
N ALA A 162 8.49 3.36 -2.95
CA ALA A 162 7.12 3.12 -3.40
C ALA A 162 6.14 4.09 -2.73
N ALA A 163 6.35 4.37 -1.44
CA ALA A 163 5.67 5.42 -0.72
C ALA A 163 5.84 6.80 -1.38
N ARG A 164 7.08 7.22 -1.61
CA ARG A 164 7.39 8.52 -2.22
C ARG A 164 6.74 8.67 -3.60
N GLU A 165 6.86 7.66 -4.45
CA GLU A 165 6.25 7.66 -5.79
C GLU A 165 4.74 7.85 -5.70
N LEU A 166 4.05 7.15 -4.79
CA LEU A 166 2.61 7.34 -4.59
C LEU A 166 2.30 8.76 -4.09
N ILE A 167 3.05 9.29 -3.12
CA ILE A 167 2.86 10.66 -2.62
C ILE A 167 3.05 11.69 -3.75
N GLU A 168 4.09 11.56 -4.56
CA GLU A 168 4.35 12.43 -5.71
C GLU A 168 3.17 12.38 -6.70
N HIS A 169 2.63 11.19 -6.98
CA HIS A 169 1.46 11.04 -7.82
C HIS A 169 0.19 11.66 -7.21
N LEU A 170 -0.01 11.57 -5.90
CA LEU A 170 -1.20 12.10 -5.21
C LEU A 170 -1.16 13.62 -5.04
N THR A 171 0.02 14.17 -4.81
CA THR A 171 0.22 15.61 -4.58
C THR A 171 0.47 16.38 -5.87
N GLY A 172 1.07 15.74 -6.88
CA GLY A 172 1.51 16.40 -8.11
C GLY A 172 2.83 17.13 -7.99
N ALA A 173 3.53 16.93 -6.88
CA ALA A 173 4.91 17.36 -6.73
C ALA A 173 5.81 16.40 -7.53
N SER A 174 5.95 16.63 -8.83
CA SER A 174 7.08 16.08 -9.58
C SER A 174 8.31 16.92 -9.25
N ARG A 175 9.38 16.34 -8.72
CA ARG A 175 10.68 17.01 -8.64
C ARG A 175 11.31 17.11 -10.03
#